data_AF-A0AAW8TNX5-F1
#
_entry.id   AF-A0AAW8TNX5-F1
#
_cell.length_a   1.000
_cell.length_b   1.000
_cell.length_c   1.000
_cell.angle_alpha   90.00
_cell.angle_beta   90.00
_cell.angle_gamma   90.00
#
_symmetry.space_group_name_H-M   'P 1'
#
loop_
_entity.id
_entity.type
_entity.pdbx_description
1 polymer ?
#
loop_
_entity_poly.entity_id
_entity_poly.type
_entity_poly.pdbx_seq_one_letter_code
_entity_poly.pdbx_strand_id
1 'polypeptide(L)'
;MDTVKVSYVVVVKGISGSGIHHVKVPIWSTPNQSDIKWYDAVKQADGSYLVHMSISNHKNHRGSYHTHVYMYNNDHTGKAIALSNTNLPDVNTKLEAEIKNVNVQNGSYDVLVNGQISSGIKEIYVPIWSNKSQKDIKWYKASKQADSSYVVHMNIANHKYNRGEYMTHVYMYGNNGKVKAKSLGYTNLPDVNTKLEAEIKNVNVQNGSYDVVVSGQISSGIKEIYVPIWSDKNQKDIKWYKASKQSDGSYVVHMNIANHKFNTGIYTTHVYMYANNGKVKAKGLPTVNVTATNLAEAVSAEITNINQSKGTFDVIVYTKSTSGVKSVLVPVWHQQNQSDIKWYTASKVAANTYRASINVKNHHFSNGRYTAHVYMTNNKNQKIGYVAGNVQLNGVYNRIEMTNVPWISQYRPVFAPWGCASAAMAMLIESRGIHVDLKYAQDTLPMYPANKDGQLGNVYTGAGFGFVIKPSGLVRHAHKWTNAVYNISGSSTQQIIDTVLNAQPVLYYGFSGYQVDNIRNHCKVVVGYKDGKFKVHDPLYMRVSDGPGSRGTNKTYSRGAIHWITVAQFNQEYAGNAITIK
;
A
#
# COMPACT_ATOMS: atom_id res chain seq x y z
N MET A 1 -43.66 -48.71 -8.94
CA MET A 1 -43.01 -47.73 -9.83
C MET A 1 -44.02 -47.35 -10.89
N ASP A 2 -44.78 -46.28 -10.67
CA ASP A 2 -45.56 -45.69 -11.76
C ASP A 2 -44.59 -44.93 -12.65
N THR A 3 -44.34 -45.47 -13.84
CA THR A 3 -43.58 -44.77 -14.87
C THR A 3 -44.36 -43.50 -15.22
N VAL A 4 -43.82 -42.35 -14.82
CA VAL A 4 -44.39 -41.04 -15.13
C VAL A 4 -44.43 -40.91 -16.65
N LYS A 5 -45.63 -41.05 -17.24
CA LYS A 5 -45.82 -40.87 -18.68
C LYS A 5 -45.47 -39.41 -19.03
N VAL A 6 -44.38 -39.25 -19.76
CA VAL A 6 -43.88 -37.98 -20.36
C VAL A 6 -44.12 -37.94 -21.86
N SER A 7 -44.75 -38.97 -22.39
CA SER A 7 -45.05 -39.17 -23.80
C SER A 7 -46.29 -40.05 -23.95
N TYR A 8 -46.95 -39.94 -25.11
CA TYR A 8 -47.93 -40.91 -25.55
C TYR A 8 -47.83 -41.12 -27.06
N VAL A 9 -48.35 -42.25 -27.53
CA VAL A 9 -48.36 -42.60 -28.95
C VAL A 9 -49.78 -42.47 -29.47
N VAL A 10 -49.93 -41.81 -30.62
CA VAL A 10 -51.19 -41.78 -31.38
C VAL A 10 -51.07 -42.84 -32.47
N VAL A 11 -51.99 -43.79 -32.47
CA VAL A 11 -52.11 -44.83 -33.50
C VAL A 11 -53.31 -44.51 -34.38
N VAL A 12 -53.08 -44.34 -35.67
CA VAL A 12 -54.12 -44.05 -36.65
C VAL A 12 -54.28 -45.26 -37.57
N LYS A 13 -55.50 -45.76 -37.72
CA LYS A 13 -55.85 -46.79 -38.71
C LYS A 13 -56.92 -46.23 -39.63
N GLY A 14 -56.66 -46.25 -40.93
CA GLY A 14 -57.56 -45.70 -41.94
C GLY A 14 -57.43 -46.46 -43.25
N ILE A 15 -58.51 -46.46 -44.04
CA ILE A 15 -58.56 -47.07 -45.38
C ILE A 15 -59.12 -46.04 -46.37
N SER A 16 -58.59 -46.05 -47.59
CA SER A 16 -59.06 -45.23 -48.71
C SER A 16 -59.01 -46.04 -50.00
N GLY A 17 -60.07 -45.98 -50.82
CA GLY A 17 -60.12 -46.65 -52.11
C GLY A 17 -59.13 -46.11 -53.13
N SER A 18 -58.72 -44.84 -53.01
CA SER A 18 -57.68 -44.22 -53.82
C SER A 18 -56.27 -44.31 -53.20
N GLY A 19 -56.15 -44.89 -52.00
CA GLY A 19 -54.92 -44.92 -51.21
C GLY A 19 -54.68 -43.64 -50.40
N ILE A 20 -53.96 -43.78 -49.29
CA ILE A 20 -53.62 -42.67 -48.38
C ILE A 20 -52.26 -42.11 -48.78
N HIS A 21 -52.22 -40.81 -49.09
CA HIS A 21 -50.99 -40.09 -49.42
C HIS A 21 -50.16 -39.79 -48.16
N HIS A 22 -50.76 -39.11 -47.16
CA HIS A 22 -50.11 -38.87 -45.85
C HIS A 22 -51.12 -38.60 -44.74
N VAL A 23 -50.66 -38.73 -43.49
CA VAL A 23 -51.44 -38.46 -42.27
C VAL A 23 -50.69 -37.45 -41.41
N LYS A 24 -51.39 -36.38 -41.01
CA LYS A 24 -50.88 -35.31 -40.15
C LYS A 24 -51.68 -35.26 -38.85
N VAL A 25 -50.99 -35.14 -37.73
CA VAL A 25 -51.59 -35.16 -36.39
C VAL A 25 -51.18 -33.90 -35.63
N PRO A 26 -51.98 -32.83 -35.62
CA PRO A 26 -51.73 -31.71 -34.74
C PRO A 26 -52.10 -32.07 -33.30
N ILE A 27 -51.19 -31.74 -32.39
CA ILE A 27 -51.35 -31.94 -30.95
C ILE A 27 -51.07 -30.62 -30.24
N TRP A 28 -51.88 -30.26 -29.26
CA TRP A 28 -51.68 -29.09 -28.41
C TRP A 28 -52.27 -29.32 -27.02
N SER A 29 -51.83 -28.54 -26.03
CA SER A 29 -52.31 -28.63 -24.66
C SER A 29 -52.92 -27.32 -24.14
N THR A 30 -52.69 -26.20 -24.83
CA THR A 30 -53.23 -24.90 -24.42
C THR A 30 -54.56 -24.57 -25.11
N PRO A 31 -55.56 -23.98 -24.42
CA PRO A 31 -56.87 -23.68 -25.02
C PRO A 31 -56.80 -22.79 -26.28
N ASN A 32 -55.80 -21.92 -26.38
CA ASN A 32 -55.56 -21.04 -27.52
C ASN A 32 -54.64 -21.66 -28.59
N GLN A 33 -54.29 -22.93 -28.47
CA GLN A 33 -53.41 -23.68 -29.40
C GLN A 33 -52.01 -23.09 -29.55
N SER A 34 -51.54 -22.26 -28.61
CA SER A 34 -50.24 -21.60 -28.68
C SER A 34 -49.03 -22.56 -28.65
N ASP A 35 -49.24 -23.81 -28.26
CA ASP A 35 -48.24 -24.87 -28.22
C ASP A 35 -48.52 -25.98 -29.25
N ILE A 36 -49.37 -25.72 -30.25
CA ILE A 36 -49.69 -26.69 -31.30
C ILE A 36 -48.45 -27.11 -32.08
N LYS A 37 -48.30 -28.41 -32.26
CA LYS A 37 -47.30 -29.00 -33.16
C LYS A 37 -47.95 -30.01 -34.07
N TRP A 38 -47.61 -29.90 -35.34
CA TRP A 38 -48.01 -30.82 -36.38
C TRP A 38 -46.99 -31.94 -36.49
N TYR A 39 -47.46 -33.17 -36.34
CA TYR A 39 -46.64 -34.36 -36.48
C TYR A 39 -46.97 -35.07 -37.78
N ASP A 40 -45.93 -35.47 -38.50
CA ASP A 40 -46.03 -36.43 -39.60
C ASP A 40 -46.16 -37.84 -39.03
N ALA A 41 -47.25 -38.53 -39.37
CA ALA A 41 -47.45 -39.89 -38.92
C ALA A 41 -46.67 -40.87 -39.80
N VAL A 42 -45.92 -41.77 -39.16
CA VAL A 42 -45.08 -42.75 -39.86
C VAL A 42 -45.91 -43.99 -40.16
N LYS A 43 -46.01 -44.36 -41.44
CA LYS A 43 -46.69 -45.59 -41.87
C LYS A 43 -45.94 -46.83 -41.36
N GLN A 44 -46.68 -47.76 -40.78
CA GLN A 44 -46.19 -49.02 -40.25
C GLN A 44 -46.41 -50.16 -41.23
N ALA A 45 -45.72 -51.29 -41.02
CA ALA A 45 -45.85 -52.48 -41.86
C ALA A 45 -47.28 -53.09 -41.85
N ASP A 46 -48.03 -52.91 -40.76
CA ASP A 46 -49.42 -53.36 -40.61
C ASP A 46 -50.44 -52.39 -41.25
N GLY A 47 -49.97 -51.33 -41.92
CA GLY A 47 -50.80 -50.32 -42.56
C GLY A 47 -51.31 -49.21 -41.63
N SER A 48 -51.01 -49.25 -40.32
CA SER A 48 -51.30 -48.15 -39.40
C SER A 48 -50.31 -46.99 -39.53
N TYR A 49 -50.60 -45.85 -38.92
CA TYR A 49 -49.72 -44.68 -38.87
C TYR A 49 -49.49 -44.26 -37.42
N LEU A 50 -48.23 -44.00 -37.04
CA LEU A 50 -47.84 -43.67 -35.67
C LEU A 50 -47.30 -42.25 -35.52
N VAL A 51 -47.70 -41.57 -34.44
CA VAL A 51 -47.07 -40.35 -33.95
C VAL A 51 -46.64 -40.53 -32.50
N HIS A 52 -45.36 -40.24 -32.23
CA HIS A 52 -44.82 -40.19 -30.87
C HIS A 52 -44.83 -38.76 -30.35
N MET A 53 -45.70 -38.47 -29.38
CA MET A 53 -45.76 -37.18 -28.72
C MET A 53 -44.91 -37.23 -27.44
N SER A 54 -44.06 -36.22 -27.22
CA SER A 54 -43.36 -35.99 -25.97
C SER A 54 -43.73 -34.62 -25.40
N ILE A 55 -44.02 -34.52 -24.10
CA ILE A 55 -44.38 -33.24 -23.47
C ILE A 55 -43.27 -32.19 -23.58
N SER A 56 -42.02 -32.61 -23.76
CA SER A 56 -40.89 -31.69 -24.03
C SER A 56 -41.12 -30.84 -25.28
N ASN A 57 -41.90 -31.35 -26.24
CA ASN A 57 -42.29 -30.62 -27.43
C ASN A 57 -43.37 -29.55 -27.16
N HIS A 58 -44.08 -29.65 -26.04
CA HIS A 58 -45.22 -28.81 -25.65
C HIS A 58 -44.94 -28.11 -24.33
N LYS A 59 -43.74 -27.52 -24.19
CA LYS A 59 -43.31 -26.75 -23.00
C LYS A 59 -43.44 -27.53 -21.67
N ASN A 60 -43.38 -28.86 -21.72
CA ASN A 60 -43.57 -29.78 -20.59
C ASN A 60 -44.91 -29.57 -19.86
N HIS A 61 -45.95 -29.19 -20.59
CA HIS A 61 -47.30 -29.07 -20.04
C HIS A 61 -47.82 -30.44 -19.56
N ARG A 62 -48.64 -30.42 -18.51
CA ARG A 62 -49.39 -31.58 -18.01
C ARG A 62 -50.86 -31.19 -17.88
N GLY A 63 -51.74 -32.16 -18.04
CA GLY A 63 -53.17 -31.93 -18.20
C GLY A 63 -53.66 -32.46 -19.55
N SER A 64 -54.75 -31.85 -20.04
CA SER A 64 -55.46 -32.30 -21.24
C SER A 64 -54.70 -31.93 -22.52
N TYR A 65 -54.40 -32.93 -23.35
CA TYR A 65 -53.93 -32.75 -24.71
C TYR A 65 -55.05 -32.99 -25.71
N HIS A 66 -55.23 -32.05 -26.63
CA HIS A 66 -56.12 -32.17 -27.76
C HIS A 66 -55.33 -32.75 -28.94
N THR A 67 -55.91 -33.72 -29.63
CA THR A 67 -55.28 -34.40 -30.76
C THR A 67 -56.30 -34.52 -31.88
N HIS A 68 -55.99 -33.94 -33.04
CA HIS A 68 -56.75 -34.18 -34.26
C HIS A 68 -55.91 -35.02 -35.22
N VAL A 69 -56.57 -35.66 -36.18
CA VAL A 69 -55.94 -36.45 -37.23
C VAL A 69 -56.51 -36.02 -38.57
N TYR A 70 -55.64 -35.67 -39.50
CA TYR A 70 -55.97 -35.32 -40.88
C TYR A 70 -55.35 -36.36 -41.81
N MET A 71 -56.19 -37.04 -42.57
CA MET A 71 -55.79 -38.04 -43.56
C MET A 71 -56.07 -37.47 -44.96
N TYR A 72 -55.05 -37.48 -45.81
CA TYR A 72 -55.13 -37.00 -47.19
C TYR A 72 -54.95 -38.17 -48.15
N ASN A 73 -55.87 -38.32 -49.09
CA ASN A 73 -55.88 -39.40 -50.07
C ASN A 73 -55.18 -38.98 -51.37
N ASN A 74 -54.82 -39.94 -52.21
CA ASN A 74 -54.16 -39.66 -53.49
C ASN A 74 -55.06 -38.93 -54.51
N ASP A 75 -56.39 -39.01 -54.34
CA ASP A 75 -57.38 -38.31 -55.17
C ASP A 75 -57.68 -36.88 -54.69
N HIS A 76 -56.87 -36.34 -53.78
CA HIS A 76 -57.00 -35.00 -53.19
C HIS A 76 -58.23 -34.82 -52.29
N THR A 77 -58.96 -35.90 -51.99
CA THR A 77 -59.95 -35.90 -50.91
C THR A 77 -59.28 -36.15 -49.55
N GLY A 78 -59.97 -35.84 -48.46
CA GLY A 78 -59.43 -36.08 -47.12
C GLY A 78 -60.51 -36.27 -46.07
N LYS A 79 -60.09 -36.79 -44.92
CA LYS A 79 -60.93 -36.91 -43.72
C LYS A 79 -60.20 -36.34 -42.51
N ALA A 80 -60.95 -35.67 -41.64
CA ALA A 80 -60.46 -35.18 -40.37
C ALA A 80 -61.27 -35.79 -39.23
N ILE A 81 -60.60 -36.16 -38.14
CA ILE A 81 -61.23 -36.62 -36.91
C ILE A 81 -60.58 -35.95 -35.71
N ALA A 82 -61.40 -35.50 -34.77
CA ALA A 82 -60.94 -35.09 -33.44
C ALA A 82 -60.96 -36.31 -32.52
N LEU A 83 -59.82 -36.63 -31.90
CA LEU A 83 -59.75 -37.69 -30.90
C LEU A 83 -60.20 -37.17 -29.54
N SER A 84 -60.57 -38.08 -28.64
CA SER A 84 -60.77 -37.75 -27.23
C SER A 84 -59.47 -37.18 -26.63
N ASN A 85 -59.62 -36.23 -25.72
CA ASN A 85 -58.46 -35.62 -25.07
C ASN A 85 -57.64 -36.67 -24.29
N THR A 86 -56.32 -36.59 -24.43
CA THR A 86 -55.39 -37.41 -23.63
C THR A 86 -54.98 -36.61 -22.40
N ASN A 87 -55.43 -37.02 -21.22
CA ASN A 87 -55.03 -36.36 -19.98
C ASN A 87 -53.74 -36.96 -19.41
N LEU A 88 -52.71 -36.14 -19.26
CA LEU A 88 -51.48 -36.52 -18.57
C LEU A 88 -51.56 -36.03 -17.11
N PRO A 89 -51.62 -36.93 -16.11
CA PRO A 89 -51.81 -36.52 -14.73
C PRO A 89 -50.64 -35.67 -14.22
N ASP A 90 -50.97 -34.68 -13.41
CA ASP A 90 -49.97 -33.95 -12.62
C ASP A 90 -49.28 -34.89 -11.64
N VAL A 91 -47.98 -34.72 -11.48
CA VAL A 91 -47.26 -35.32 -10.35
C VAL A 91 -47.15 -34.29 -9.24
N ASN A 92 -47.46 -34.70 -8.02
CA ASN A 92 -47.32 -33.86 -6.84
C ASN A 92 -45.87 -33.37 -6.73
N THR A 93 -45.68 -32.06 -6.69
CA THR A 93 -44.35 -31.48 -6.55
C THR A 93 -43.81 -31.82 -5.17
N LYS A 94 -42.70 -32.56 -5.11
CA LYS A 94 -42.08 -33.04 -3.89
C LYS A 94 -40.63 -32.58 -3.84
N LEU A 95 -40.20 -32.04 -2.71
CA LEU A 95 -38.79 -31.71 -2.43
C LEU A 95 -38.41 -32.26 -1.06
N GLU A 96 -37.88 -33.47 -1.05
CA GLU A 96 -37.20 -34.03 0.10
C GLU A 96 -35.70 -33.81 -0.04
N ALA A 97 -35.07 -33.42 1.05
CA ALA A 97 -33.63 -33.27 1.12
C ALA A 97 -33.19 -33.46 2.57
N GLU A 98 -31.99 -34.01 2.73
CA GLU A 98 -31.37 -34.33 4.00
C GLU A 98 -29.85 -34.18 3.91
N ILE A 99 -29.23 -34.02 5.07
CA ILE A 99 -27.77 -34.00 5.21
C ILE A 99 -27.33 -35.38 5.68
N LYS A 100 -26.34 -35.96 5.00
CA LYS A 100 -25.77 -37.28 5.29
C LYS A 100 -24.25 -37.25 5.27
N ASN A 101 -23.64 -38.35 5.70
CA ASN A 101 -22.18 -38.56 5.62
C ASN A 101 -21.35 -37.43 6.26
N VAL A 102 -21.83 -36.88 7.39
CA VAL A 102 -21.11 -35.82 8.11
C VAL A 102 -19.79 -36.38 8.64
N ASN A 103 -18.69 -35.97 8.02
CA ASN A 103 -17.34 -36.32 8.40
C ASN A 103 -16.68 -35.13 9.08
N VAL A 104 -16.74 -35.13 10.42
CA VAL A 104 -16.16 -34.07 11.25
C VAL A 104 -14.64 -33.99 11.09
N GLN A 105 -13.93 -35.09 10.87
CA GLN A 105 -12.47 -35.06 10.70
C GLN A 105 -12.09 -34.31 9.41
N ASN A 106 -12.66 -34.71 8.28
CA ASN A 106 -12.37 -34.13 6.97
C ASN A 106 -13.09 -32.79 6.73
N GLY A 107 -14.06 -32.43 7.58
CA GLY A 107 -14.89 -31.26 7.39
C GLY A 107 -15.72 -31.36 6.11
N SER A 108 -16.47 -32.44 5.96
CA SER A 108 -17.31 -32.67 4.79
C SER A 108 -18.66 -33.23 5.18
N TYR A 109 -19.64 -33.06 4.32
CA TYR A 109 -20.93 -33.72 4.39
C TYR A 109 -21.57 -33.74 3.01
N ASP A 110 -22.55 -34.61 2.83
CA ASP A 110 -23.33 -34.71 1.60
C ASP A 110 -24.73 -34.15 1.80
N VAL A 111 -25.26 -33.51 0.76
CA VAL A 111 -26.67 -33.10 0.70
C VAL A 111 -27.35 -33.97 -0.33
N LEU A 112 -28.21 -34.88 0.15
CA LEU A 112 -28.99 -35.77 -0.70
C LEU A 112 -30.37 -35.15 -0.94
N VAL A 113 -30.78 -35.08 -2.20
CA VAL A 113 -32.03 -34.44 -2.62
C VAL A 113 -32.86 -35.42 -3.45
N ASN A 114 -34.07 -35.70 -2.97
CA ASN A 114 -35.10 -36.46 -3.65
C ASN A 114 -36.24 -35.51 -4.06
N GLY A 115 -36.15 -35.04 -5.30
CA GLY A 115 -37.08 -34.07 -5.87
C GLY A 115 -37.91 -34.65 -7.00
N GLN A 116 -39.15 -34.20 -7.11
CA GLN A 116 -40.02 -34.44 -8.27
C GLN A 116 -40.85 -33.19 -8.57
N ILE A 117 -40.99 -32.84 -9.85
CA ILE A 117 -41.83 -31.73 -10.31
C ILE A 117 -42.49 -32.10 -11.64
N SER A 118 -43.73 -31.64 -11.85
CA SER A 118 -44.54 -31.97 -13.02
C SER A 118 -43.85 -31.66 -14.35
N SER A 119 -43.21 -30.52 -14.48
CA SER A 119 -42.48 -30.15 -15.71
C SER A 119 -41.18 -30.93 -15.95
N GLY A 120 -40.77 -31.80 -15.03
CA GLY A 120 -39.39 -32.29 -14.94
C GLY A 120 -38.45 -31.26 -14.31
N ILE A 121 -37.40 -31.76 -13.66
CA ILE A 121 -36.37 -30.95 -12.99
C ILE A 121 -35.38 -30.46 -14.04
N LYS A 122 -35.18 -29.15 -14.08
CA LYS A 122 -34.15 -28.50 -14.90
C LYS A 122 -32.79 -28.59 -14.19
N GLU A 123 -32.72 -28.14 -12.94
CA GLU A 123 -31.51 -28.18 -12.12
C GLU A 123 -31.83 -27.99 -10.63
N ILE A 124 -30.89 -28.41 -9.78
CA ILE A 124 -30.94 -28.22 -8.33
C ILE A 124 -29.67 -27.51 -7.90
N TYR A 125 -29.84 -26.45 -7.11
CA TYR A 125 -28.75 -25.72 -6.50
C TYR A 125 -28.84 -25.78 -4.97
N VAL A 126 -27.70 -25.97 -4.33
CA VAL A 126 -27.55 -26.06 -2.89
C VAL A 126 -26.58 -24.98 -2.41
N PRO A 127 -27.06 -23.79 -2.04
CA PRO A 127 -26.20 -22.81 -1.41
C PRO A 127 -25.85 -23.20 0.04
N ILE A 128 -24.56 -23.10 0.35
CA ILE A 128 -23.98 -23.45 1.64
C ILE A 128 -23.08 -22.31 2.12
N TRP A 129 -23.13 -21.95 3.40
CA TRP A 129 -22.28 -20.91 4.00
C TRP A 129 -22.05 -21.14 5.50
N SER A 130 -20.90 -20.68 6.02
CA SER A 130 -20.57 -20.73 7.45
C SER A 130 -20.64 -19.36 8.14
N ASN A 131 -20.58 -18.27 7.38
CA ASN A 131 -20.64 -16.93 7.93
C ASN A 131 -22.11 -16.45 8.06
N LYS A 132 -22.50 -15.94 9.22
CA LYS A 132 -23.87 -15.44 9.47
C LYS A 132 -24.33 -14.36 8.48
N SER A 133 -23.41 -13.58 7.89
CA SER A 133 -23.68 -12.57 6.86
C SER A 133 -23.64 -13.09 5.42
N GLN A 134 -23.52 -14.41 5.22
CA GLN A 134 -23.47 -15.09 3.92
C GLN A 134 -22.30 -14.68 3.00
N LYS A 135 -21.28 -14.00 3.53
CA LYS A 135 -20.11 -13.54 2.76
C LYS A 135 -19.29 -14.68 2.14
N ASP A 136 -19.41 -15.90 2.65
CA ASP A 136 -18.71 -17.10 2.17
C ASP A 136 -19.65 -18.10 1.48
N ILE A 137 -20.84 -17.66 1.07
CA ILE A 137 -21.82 -18.52 0.39
C ILE A 137 -21.26 -19.08 -0.91
N LYS A 138 -21.43 -20.39 -1.07
CA LYS A 138 -21.13 -21.09 -2.32
C LYS A 138 -22.35 -21.84 -2.80
N TRP A 139 -22.64 -21.67 -4.08
CA TRP A 139 -23.74 -22.34 -4.76
C TRP A 139 -23.23 -23.61 -5.44
N TYR A 140 -23.66 -24.75 -4.94
CA TYR A 140 -23.31 -26.05 -5.50
C TYR A 140 -24.41 -26.50 -6.46
N LYS A 141 -24.06 -26.88 -7.69
CA LYS A 141 -24.99 -27.58 -8.59
C LYS A 141 -25.02 -29.05 -8.20
N ALA A 142 -26.22 -29.59 -7.94
CA ALA A 142 -26.36 -30.99 -7.56
C ALA A 142 -26.18 -31.92 -8.76
N SER A 143 -25.46 -33.01 -8.57
CA SER A 143 -25.23 -34.05 -9.56
C SER A 143 -26.34 -35.09 -9.50
N LYS A 144 -26.96 -35.40 -10.64
CA LYS A 144 -27.99 -36.46 -10.72
C LYS A 144 -27.34 -37.83 -10.60
N GLN A 145 -27.91 -38.68 -9.76
CA GLN A 145 -27.47 -40.05 -9.50
C GLN A 145 -28.26 -41.07 -10.34
N ALA A 146 -27.79 -42.31 -10.39
CA ALA A 146 -28.40 -43.40 -11.18
C ALA A 146 -29.83 -43.73 -10.71
N ASP A 147 -30.11 -43.59 -9.42
CA ASP A 147 -31.43 -43.79 -8.80
C ASP A 147 -32.37 -42.58 -8.97
N SER A 148 -31.99 -41.60 -9.79
CA SER A 148 -32.69 -40.32 -10.02
C SER A 148 -32.74 -39.34 -8.85
N SER A 149 -32.06 -39.61 -7.74
CA SER A 149 -31.78 -38.61 -6.70
C SER A 149 -30.66 -37.65 -7.14
N TYR A 150 -30.38 -36.63 -6.34
CA TYR A 150 -29.30 -35.67 -6.59
C TYR A 150 -28.42 -35.51 -5.36
N VAL A 151 -27.12 -35.29 -5.57
CA VAL A 151 -26.15 -35.13 -4.48
C VAL A 151 -25.28 -33.89 -4.66
N VAL A 152 -24.95 -33.24 -3.54
CA VAL A 152 -23.88 -32.25 -3.43
C VAL A 152 -22.88 -32.72 -2.37
N HIS A 153 -21.60 -32.69 -2.73
CA HIS A 153 -20.50 -32.96 -1.80
C HIS A 153 -19.93 -31.63 -1.28
N MET A 154 -20.16 -31.35 0.01
CA MET A 154 -19.59 -30.19 0.69
C MET A 154 -18.23 -30.58 1.29
N ASN A 155 -17.24 -29.70 1.14
CA ASN A 155 -15.97 -29.80 1.88
C ASN A 155 -15.51 -28.41 2.33
N ILE A 156 -15.04 -28.28 3.57
CA ILE A 156 -14.55 -27.02 4.16
C ILE A 156 -13.38 -26.40 3.37
N ALA A 157 -12.62 -27.16 2.59
CA ALA A 157 -11.58 -26.63 1.70
C ALA A 157 -12.18 -25.61 0.71
N ASN A 158 -13.45 -25.80 0.33
CA ASN A 158 -14.19 -24.84 -0.48
C ASN A 158 -14.60 -23.60 0.31
N HIS A 159 -14.63 -23.65 1.64
CA HIS A 159 -15.02 -22.56 2.52
C HIS A 159 -13.85 -22.04 3.35
N LYS A 160 -12.65 -21.99 2.75
CA LYS A 160 -11.43 -21.48 3.37
C LYS A 160 -11.08 -22.19 4.70
N TYR A 161 -11.45 -23.46 4.81
CA TYR A 161 -11.28 -24.29 6.00
C TYR A 161 -12.00 -23.75 7.24
N ASN A 162 -13.09 -22.98 7.06
CA ASN A 162 -13.94 -22.56 8.17
C ASN A 162 -14.55 -23.77 8.87
N ARG A 163 -14.56 -23.72 10.21
CA ARG A 163 -15.09 -24.76 11.11
C ARG A 163 -16.16 -24.11 11.98
N GLY A 164 -17.18 -24.88 12.35
CA GLY A 164 -18.37 -24.41 13.05
C GLY A 164 -19.65 -24.75 12.29
N GLU A 165 -20.68 -23.92 12.46
CA GLU A 165 -22.00 -24.16 11.86
C GLU A 165 -22.05 -23.76 10.38
N TYR A 166 -22.56 -24.65 9.54
CA TYR A 166 -22.86 -24.41 8.13
C TYR A 166 -24.37 -24.43 7.91
N MET A 167 -24.91 -23.36 7.35
CA MET A 167 -26.31 -23.32 6.90
C MET A 167 -26.41 -23.88 5.48
N THR A 168 -27.42 -24.73 5.25
CA THR A 168 -27.65 -25.38 3.95
C THR A 168 -29.08 -25.18 3.48
N HIS A 169 -29.26 -24.60 2.29
CA HIS A 169 -30.56 -24.54 1.61
C HIS A 169 -30.52 -25.35 0.31
N VAL A 170 -31.68 -25.74 -0.21
CA VAL A 170 -31.84 -26.47 -1.47
C VAL A 170 -32.89 -25.76 -2.32
N TYR A 171 -32.58 -25.49 -3.59
CA TYR A 171 -33.47 -24.89 -4.59
C TYR A 171 -33.59 -25.81 -5.79
N MET A 172 -34.81 -26.29 -6.07
CA MET A 172 -35.12 -27.13 -7.22
C MET A 172 -35.92 -26.33 -8.26
N TYR A 173 -35.37 -26.22 -9.47
CA TYR A 173 -35.95 -25.50 -10.60
C TYR A 173 -36.58 -26.47 -11.59
N GLY A 174 -37.84 -26.23 -11.99
CA GLY A 174 -38.53 -26.99 -13.03
C GLY A 174 -38.32 -26.43 -14.44
N ASN A 175 -38.53 -27.24 -15.47
CA ASN A 175 -38.48 -26.80 -16.87
C ASN A 175 -39.53 -25.72 -17.23
N ASN A 176 -40.59 -25.58 -16.43
CA ASN A 176 -41.59 -24.52 -16.56
C ASN A 176 -41.23 -23.23 -15.79
N GLY A 177 -40.04 -23.14 -15.21
CA GLY A 177 -39.57 -21.99 -14.43
C GLY A 177 -40.04 -21.96 -12.97
N LYS A 178 -40.89 -22.89 -12.51
CA LYS A 178 -41.31 -22.97 -11.10
C LYS A 178 -40.16 -23.41 -10.20
N VAL A 179 -40.11 -22.87 -8.99
CA VAL A 179 -39.05 -23.15 -7.99
C VAL A 179 -39.67 -23.67 -6.70
N LYS A 180 -39.02 -24.68 -6.11
CA LYS A 180 -39.25 -25.11 -4.73
C LYS A 180 -37.97 -24.98 -3.94
N ALA A 181 -38.08 -24.49 -2.70
CA ALA A 181 -36.94 -24.32 -1.80
C ALA A 181 -37.19 -25.04 -0.47
N LYS A 182 -36.11 -25.56 0.13
CA LYS A 182 -36.11 -26.16 1.47
C LYS A 182 -34.86 -25.71 2.22
N SER A 183 -35.01 -25.27 3.46
CA SER A 183 -33.87 -25.07 4.38
C SER A 183 -33.63 -26.37 5.15
N LEU A 184 -32.37 -26.79 5.25
CA LEU A 184 -31.95 -27.95 6.03
C LEU A 184 -31.34 -27.57 7.39
N GLY A 185 -31.28 -26.26 7.69
CA GLY A 185 -30.74 -25.77 8.96
C GLY A 185 -29.21 -25.84 9.04
N TYR A 186 -28.71 -25.89 10.27
CA TYR A 186 -27.28 -25.85 10.58
C TYR A 186 -26.67 -27.25 10.72
N THR A 187 -25.51 -27.46 10.12
CA THR A 187 -24.63 -28.61 10.37
C THR A 187 -23.35 -28.14 11.04
N ASN A 188 -23.07 -28.63 12.24
CA ASN A 188 -21.87 -28.24 12.99
C ASN A 188 -20.67 -29.12 12.62
N LEU A 189 -19.59 -28.50 12.14
CA LEU A 189 -18.29 -29.11 11.89
C LEU A 189 -17.25 -28.53 12.87
N PRO A 190 -17.15 -29.04 14.11
CA PRO A 190 -16.27 -28.47 15.13
C PRO A 190 -14.79 -28.56 14.74
N ASP A 191 -13.94 -27.78 15.43
CA ASP A 191 -12.50 -27.90 15.27
C ASP A 191 -12.04 -29.28 15.75
N VAL A 192 -11.31 -29.99 14.90
CA VAL A 192 -10.63 -31.24 15.26
C VAL A 192 -9.13 -31.00 15.44
N ASN A 193 -8.50 -31.80 16.30
CA ASN A 193 -7.04 -31.85 16.47
C ASN A 193 -6.38 -30.50 16.81
N THR A 194 -6.99 -29.73 17.73
CA THR A 194 -6.37 -28.48 18.21
C THR A 194 -5.33 -28.80 19.28
N LYS A 195 -4.05 -28.67 18.95
CA LYS A 195 -2.92 -28.87 19.86
C LYS A 195 -2.06 -27.62 19.90
N LEU A 196 -1.65 -27.21 21.09
CA LEU A 196 -0.61 -26.20 21.29
C LEU A 196 0.36 -26.69 22.36
N GLU A 197 1.47 -27.24 21.89
CA GLU A 197 2.61 -27.58 22.71
C GLU A 197 3.72 -26.57 22.46
N ALA A 198 4.43 -26.23 23.52
CA ALA A 198 5.55 -25.32 23.47
C ALA A 198 6.47 -25.59 24.65
N GLU A 199 7.76 -25.43 24.42
CA GLU A 199 8.82 -25.67 25.38
C GLU A 199 9.97 -24.69 25.14
N ILE A 200 10.72 -24.44 26.21
CA ILE A 200 11.97 -23.68 26.14
C ILE A 200 13.12 -24.68 26.03
N LYS A 201 14.00 -24.48 25.03
CA LYS A 201 15.14 -25.34 24.71
C LYS A 201 16.41 -24.50 24.56
N ASN A 202 17.56 -25.17 24.48
CA ASN A 202 18.86 -24.56 24.20
C ASN A 202 19.20 -23.37 25.13
N VAL A 203 18.86 -23.50 26.41
CA VAL A 203 19.02 -22.42 27.38
C VAL A 203 20.51 -22.20 27.66
N ASN A 204 21.00 -21.02 27.29
CA ASN A 204 22.34 -20.56 27.62
C ASN A 204 22.24 -19.34 28.53
N VAL A 205 22.10 -19.58 29.84
CA VAL A 205 21.94 -18.51 30.83
C VAL A 205 23.16 -17.58 30.89
N GLN A 206 24.35 -18.09 30.60
CA GLN A 206 25.61 -17.33 30.70
C GLN A 206 25.84 -16.40 29.51
N ASN A 207 25.32 -16.74 28.32
CA ASN A 207 25.32 -15.87 27.13
C ASN A 207 24.00 -15.12 26.93
N GLY A 208 22.98 -15.46 27.71
CA GLY A 208 21.66 -14.84 27.66
C GLY A 208 20.88 -15.12 26.38
N SER A 209 20.72 -16.40 26.06
CA SER A 209 19.89 -16.86 24.96
C SER A 209 19.12 -18.13 25.31
N TYR A 210 18.00 -18.34 24.64
CA TYR A 210 17.27 -19.62 24.63
C TYR A 210 16.33 -19.67 23.42
N ASP A 211 15.86 -20.86 23.09
CA ASP A 211 14.90 -21.08 22.01
C ASP A 211 13.52 -21.41 22.59
N VAL A 212 12.48 -20.95 21.92
CA VAL A 212 11.09 -21.36 22.19
C VAL A 212 10.61 -22.18 21.01
N VAL A 213 10.46 -23.49 21.23
CA VAL A 213 10.00 -24.42 20.20
C VAL A 213 8.52 -24.69 20.42
N VAL A 214 7.72 -24.54 19.38
CA VAL A 214 6.26 -24.63 19.40
C VAL A 214 5.80 -25.69 18.40
N SER A 215 5.03 -26.68 18.88
CA SER A 215 4.33 -27.65 18.04
C SER A 215 2.84 -27.37 18.13
N GLY A 216 2.27 -26.91 17.02
CA GLY A 216 0.88 -26.50 16.93
C GLY A 216 0.15 -27.25 15.83
N GLN A 217 -1.10 -27.61 16.08
CA GLN A 217 -2.02 -28.10 15.06
C GLN A 217 -3.39 -27.50 15.28
N ILE A 218 -4.05 -27.07 14.21
CA ILE A 218 -5.46 -26.71 14.23
C ILE A 218 -6.07 -26.99 12.86
N SER A 219 -7.29 -27.52 12.85
CA SER A 219 -7.96 -27.96 11.62
C SER A 219 -8.20 -26.88 10.57
N SER A 220 -8.30 -25.59 10.96
CA SER A 220 -8.36 -24.47 10.01
C SER A 220 -6.99 -24.09 9.43
N GLY A 221 -5.90 -24.69 9.91
CA GLY A 221 -4.54 -24.25 9.68
C GLY A 221 -4.11 -23.10 10.60
N ILE A 222 -2.80 -23.04 10.84
CA ILE A 222 -2.15 -21.98 11.62
C ILE A 222 -1.83 -20.83 10.68
N LYS A 223 -2.31 -19.63 11.03
CA LYS A 223 -1.99 -18.39 10.33
C LYS A 223 -0.60 -17.90 10.74
N GLU A 224 -0.37 -17.76 12.05
CA GLU A 224 0.89 -17.30 12.62
C GLU A 224 0.99 -17.63 14.11
N ILE A 225 2.21 -17.70 14.64
CA ILE A 225 2.48 -17.86 16.06
C ILE A 225 3.33 -16.69 16.52
N TYR A 226 2.92 -16.07 17.62
CA TYR A 226 3.66 -15.02 18.29
C TYR A 226 4.09 -15.46 19.69
N VAL A 227 5.32 -15.11 20.06
CA VAL A 227 5.94 -15.45 21.33
C VAL A 227 6.39 -14.15 22.00
N PRO A 228 5.55 -13.52 22.83
CA PRO A 228 5.99 -12.40 23.65
C PRO A 228 6.92 -12.86 24.78
N ILE A 229 8.01 -12.13 24.94
CA ILE A 229 9.04 -12.36 25.95
C ILE A 229 9.36 -11.04 26.65
N TRP A 230 9.49 -11.05 27.98
CA TRP A 230 9.79 -9.85 28.78
C TRP A 230 10.53 -10.21 30.07
N SER A 231 11.24 -9.24 30.66
CA SER A 231 11.93 -9.41 31.95
C SER A 231 11.43 -8.45 33.06
N ASP A 232 10.74 -7.37 32.69
CA ASP A 232 10.13 -6.45 33.64
C ASP A 232 8.78 -7.01 34.14
N LYS A 233 8.54 -6.97 35.46
CA LYS A 233 7.29 -7.47 36.07
C LYS A 233 6.02 -6.83 35.49
N ASN A 234 6.10 -5.59 35.03
CA ASN A 234 4.99 -4.84 34.43
C ASN A 234 5.00 -4.90 32.89
N GLN A 235 5.77 -5.82 32.28
CA GLN A 235 5.86 -6.01 30.83
C GLN A 235 6.35 -4.77 30.05
N LYS A 236 7.04 -3.84 30.71
CA LYS A 236 7.53 -2.60 30.08
C LYS A 236 8.55 -2.84 28.97
N ASP A 237 9.24 -3.98 29.01
CA ASP A 237 10.27 -4.37 28.04
C ASP A 237 9.82 -5.55 27.14
N ILE A 238 8.52 -5.81 27.08
CA ILE A 238 7.97 -6.90 26.27
C ILE A 238 8.31 -6.75 24.79
N LYS A 239 8.85 -7.83 24.21
CA LYS A 239 9.07 -7.94 22.77
C LYS A 239 8.29 -9.12 22.23
N TRP A 240 7.54 -8.86 21.16
CA TRP A 240 6.74 -9.85 20.44
C TRP A 240 7.55 -10.42 19.29
N TYR A 241 7.87 -11.70 19.36
CA TYR A 241 8.58 -12.40 18.30
C TYR A 241 7.59 -13.20 17.45
N LYS A 242 7.69 -13.10 16.12
CA LYS A 242 6.98 -14.00 15.21
C LYS A 242 7.79 -15.29 15.09
N ALA A 243 7.16 -16.44 15.33
CA ALA A 243 7.84 -17.72 15.23
C ALA A 243 8.04 -18.14 13.78
N SER A 244 9.23 -18.66 13.47
CA SER A 244 9.60 -19.16 12.14
C SER A 244 9.24 -20.64 12.03
N LYS A 245 8.54 -21.03 10.95
CA LYS A 245 8.20 -22.43 10.70
C LYS A 245 9.44 -23.22 10.28
N GLN A 246 9.66 -24.36 10.90
CA GLN A 246 10.75 -25.29 10.64
C GLN A 246 10.35 -26.36 9.62
N SER A 247 11.33 -27.11 9.10
CA SER A 247 11.10 -28.19 8.11
C SER A 247 10.29 -29.35 8.66
N ASP A 248 10.38 -29.63 9.97
CA ASP A 248 9.60 -30.65 10.67
C ASP A 248 8.16 -30.22 11.00
N GLY A 249 7.77 -28.99 10.62
CA GLY A 249 6.44 -28.43 10.85
C GLY A 249 6.26 -27.71 12.18
N SER A 250 7.23 -27.78 13.09
CA SER A 250 7.26 -26.97 14.32
C SER A 250 7.60 -25.50 14.02
N TYR A 251 7.56 -24.64 15.04
CA TYR A 251 7.93 -23.24 14.95
C TYR A 251 8.95 -22.88 16.01
N VAL A 252 9.86 -21.96 15.71
CA VAL A 252 10.91 -21.53 16.65
C VAL A 252 11.00 -20.01 16.77
N VAL A 253 11.27 -19.54 17.99
CA VAL A 253 11.73 -18.19 18.29
C VAL A 253 13.07 -18.28 19.01
N HIS A 254 14.04 -17.49 18.55
CA HIS A 254 15.35 -17.34 19.19
C HIS A 254 15.35 -16.09 20.07
N MET A 255 15.42 -16.28 21.37
CA MET A 255 15.59 -15.20 22.34
C MET A 255 17.08 -14.89 22.51
N ASN A 256 17.43 -13.60 22.47
CA ASN A 256 18.77 -13.12 22.83
C ASN A 256 18.65 -11.80 23.60
N ILE A 257 19.34 -11.67 24.74
CA ILE A 257 19.28 -10.46 25.56
C ILE A 257 19.81 -9.20 24.87
N ALA A 258 20.59 -9.31 23.79
CA ALA A 258 20.95 -8.17 22.95
C ALA A 258 19.71 -7.43 22.42
N ASN A 259 18.63 -8.16 22.18
CA ASN A 259 17.34 -7.60 21.81
C ASN A 259 16.58 -7.04 23.02
N HIS A 260 16.95 -7.38 24.25
CA HIS A 260 16.34 -6.91 25.49
C HIS A 260 17.25 -5.97 26.28
N LYS A 261 18.02 -5.11 25.59
CA LYS A 261 18.89 -4.09 26.19
C LYS A 261 19.93 -4.67 27.17
N PHE A 262 20.28 -5.95 26.99
CA PHE A 262 21.13 -6.73 27.89
C PHE A 262 20.59 -6.87 29.33
N ASN A 263 19.28 -6.73 29.54
CA ASN A 263 18.64 -6.97 30.83
C ASN A 263 18.90 -8.42 31.29
N THR A 264 19.35 -8.58 32.53
CA THR A 264 19.52 -9.89 33.18
C THR A 264 18.42 -10.11 34.20
N GLY A 265 18.18 -11.36 34.59
CA GLY A 265 17.15 -11.75 35.55
C GLY A 265 16.11 -12.68 34.93
N ILE A 266 14.92 -12.67 35.53
CA ILE A 266 13.84 -13.61 35.20
C ILE A 266 13.11 -13.14 33.95
N TYR A 267 13.11 -13.97 32.91
CA TYR A 267 12.32 -13.80 31.71
C TYR A 267 11.05 -14.65 31.74
N THR A 268 9.94 -14.04 31.33
CA THR A 268 8.65 -14.70 31.15
C THR A 268 8.33 -14.83 29.66
N THR A 269 7.77 -15.97 29.28
CA THR A 269 7.51 -16.32 27.88
C THR A 269 6.11 -16.89 27.72
N HIS A 270 5.30 -16.29 26.86
CA HIS A 270 4.02 -16.86 26.44
C HIS A 270 4.06 -17.19 24.94
N VAL A 271 3.13 -18.02 24.50
CA VAL A 271 2.94 -18.40 23.10
C VAL A 271 1.49 -18.18 22.72
N TYR A 272 1.25 -17.51 21.59
CA TYR A 272 -0.08 -17.26 21.01
C TYR A 272 -0.11 -17.80 19.59
N MET A 273 -0.94 -18.82 19.34
CA MET A 273 -1.18 -19.42 18.03
C MET A 273 -2.49 -18.89 17.46
N TYR A 274 -2.39 -18.17 16.34
CA TYR A 274 -3.52 -17.62 15.60
C TYR A 274 -3.88 -18.56 14.45
N ALA A 275 -5.15 -18.91 14.36
CA ALA A 275 -5.69 -19.79 13.32
C ALA A 275 -6.24 -18.98 12.13
N ASN A 276 -6.35 -19.61 10.95
CA ASN A 276 -6.89 -18.93 9.76
C ASN A 276 -8.34 -18.44 9.92
N ASN A 277 -9.12 -19.08 10.78
CA ASN A 277 -10.49 -18.68 11.10
C ASN A 277 -10.57 -17.59 12.20
N GLY A 278 -9.42 -17.06 12.66
CA GLY A 278 -9.35 -16.01 13.67
C GLY A 278 -9.35 -16.49 15.13
N LYS A 279 -9.50 -17.80 15.39
CA LYS A 279 -9.39 -18.35 16.75
C LYS A 279 -7.94 -18.26 17.26
N VAL A 280 -7.80 -18.09 18.58
CA VAL A 280 -6.50 -17.97 19.24
C VAL A 280 -6.38 -19.03 20.33
N LYS A 281 -5.21 -19.68 20.41
CA LYS A 281 -4.80 -20.51 21.55
C LYS A 281 -3.56 -19.90 22.18
N ALA A 282 -3.51 -19.87 23.51
CA ALA A 282 -2.39 -19.32 24.24
C ALA A 282 -1.84 -20.33 25.25
N LYS A 283 -0.53 -20.28 25.50
CA LYS A 283 0.15 -21.09 26.51
C LYS A 283 1.25 -20.27 27.19
N GLY A 284 1.23 -20.19 28.52
CA GLY A 284 2.35 -19.67 29.30
C GLY A 284 3.41 -20.76 29.50
N LEU A 285 4.69 -20.38 29.46
CA LEU A 285 5.82 -21.28 29.70
C LEU A 285 6.48 -20.97 31.05
N PRO A 286 7.25 -21.91 31.61
CA PRO A 286 8.09 -21.65 32.79
C PRO A 286 9.05 -20.47 32.55
N THR A 287 9.35 -19.74 33.62
CA THR A 287 10.30 -18.61 33.55
C THR A 287 11.74 -19.09 33.46
N VAL A 288 12.61 -18.29 32.83
CA VAL A 288 14.05 -18.57 32.72
C VAL A 288 14.84 -17.44 33.35
N ASN A 289 15.77 -17.77 34.27
CA ASN A 289 16.67 -16.77 34.85
C ASN A 289 17.97 -16.67 34.03
N VAL A 290 18.19 -15.52 33.39
CA VAL A 290 19.35 -15.24 32.54
C VAL A 290 20.38 -14.40 33.29
N THR A 291 21.64 -14.87 33.35
CA THR A 291 22.71 -14.23 34.12
C THR A 291 23.70 -13.43 33.28
N ALA A 292 23.89 -13.81 32.01
CA ALA A 292 24.77 -13.14 31.06
C ALA A 292 26.23 -12.98 31.54
N THR A 293 26.73 -13.91 32.36
CA THR A 293 28.06 -13.83 33.00
C THR A 293 29.22 -13.90 32.02
N ASN A 294 29.05 -14.52 30.85
CA ASN A 294 30.10 -14.62 29.83
C ASN A 294 30.13 -13.39 28.89
N LEU A 295 29.17 -12.47 29.01
CA LEU A 295 29.11 -11.24 28.23
C LEU A 295 29.77 -10.10 29.01
N ALA A 296 31.10 -10.01 28.95
CA ALA A 296 31.85 -8.92 29.59
C ALA A 296 31.71 -7.58 28.84
N GLU A 297 31.70 -7.63 27.50
CA GLU A 297 31.68 -6.47 26.62
C GLU A 297 30.75 -6.77 25.44
N ALA A 298 29.65 -6.02 25.30
CA ALA A 298 28.66 -6.22 24.25
C ALA A 298 27.98 -4.90 23.87
N VAL A 299 27.52 -4.81 22.62
CA VAL A 299 26.72 -3.69 22.12
C VAL A 299 25.57 -4.20 21.26
N SER A 300 24.42 -3.56 21.37
CA SER A 300 23.30 -3.69 20.44
C SER A 300 22.72 -2.33 20.15
N ALA A 301 21.90 -2.22 19.10
CA ALA A 301 21.30 -0.96 18.73
C ALA A 301 19.97 -1.14 18.00
N GLU A 302 19.16 -0.10 18.00
CA GLU A 302 17.92 -0.02 17.24
C GLU A 302 17.73 1.38 16.63
N ILE A 303 17.15 1.41 15.43
CA ILE A 303 16.77 2.66 14.76
C ILE A 303 15.34 3.02 15.19
N THR A 304 15.15 4.24 15.69
CA THR A 304 13.88 4.73 16.23
C THR A 304 13.60 6.17 15.76
N ASN A 305 12.46 6.74 16.17
CA ASN A 305 12.11 8.14 15.92
C ASN A 305 12.22 8.58 14.45
N ILE A 306 11.86 7.68 13.53
CA ILE A 306 11.95 7.92 12.09
C ILE A 306 10.91 8.97 11.70
N ASN A 307 11.38 10.10 11.17
CA ASN A 307 10.55 11.18 10.66
C ASN A 307 10.78 11.34 9.15
N GLN A 308 9.86 10.80 8.36
CA GLN A 308 9.88 10.87 6.89
C GLN A 308 9.74 12.29 6.35
N SER A 309 9.11 13.21 7.09
CA SER A 309 8.94 14.59 6.61
C SER A 309 10.20 15.42 6.80
N LYS A 310 10.91 15.20 7.91
CA LYS A 310 12.13 15.94 8.28
C LYS A 310 13.42 15.24 7.84
N GLY A 311 13.31 13.99 7.38
CA GLY A 311 14.46 13.16 7.05
C GLY A 311 15.36 12.94 8.26
N THR A 312 14.79 12.62 9.42
CA THR A 312 15.54 12.39 10.65
C THR A 312 15.23 11.03 11.25
N PHE A 313 16.17 10.47 11.99
CA PHE A 313 15.97 9.28 12.82
C PHE A 313 17.02 9.24 13.93
N ASP A 314 16.76 8.44 14.95
CA ASP A 314 17.71 8.19 16.03
C ASP A 314 18.24 6.76 15.96
N VAL A 315 19.52 6.58 16.30
CA VAL A 315 20.11 5.28 16.61
C VAL A 315 20.30 5.21 18.12
N ILE A 316 19.54 4.33 18.77
CA ILE A 316 19.66 4.07 20.21
C ILE A 316 20.58 2.87 20.38
N VAL A 317 21.62 3.05 21.19
CA VAL A 317 22.67 2.06 21.42
C VAL A 317 22.62 1.60 22.87
N TYR A 318 22.55 0.29 23.08
CA TYR A 318 22.63 -0.35 24.39
C TYR A 318 23.99 -1.02 24.55
N THR A 319 24.61 -0.85 25.71
CA THR A 319 25.98 -1.34 25.96
C THR A 319 26.04 -2.18 27.22
N LYS A 320 26.86 -3.23 27.22
CA LYS A 320 27.30 -3.93 28.42
C LYS A 320 28.82 -3.87 28.44
N SER A 321 29.40 -3.33 29.51
CA SER A 321 30.85 -3.20 29.63
C SER A 321 31.26 -3.27 31.09
N THR A 322 32.16 -4.20 31.40
CA THR A 322 32.74 -4.35 32.75
C THR A 322 33.85 -3.34 33.01
N SER A 323 34.52 -2.86 31.96
CA SER A 323 35.55 -1.82 32.06
C SER A 323 35.00 -0.40 31.95
N GLY A 324 33.73 -0.23 31.55
CA GLY A 324 33.11 1.06 31.28
C GLY A 324 33.33 1.54 29.85
N VAL A 325 32.45 2.44 29.39
CA VAL A 325 32.41 2.90 27.99
C VAL A 325 33.15 4.23 27.84
N LYS A 326 34.16 4.24 26.96
CA LYS A 326 34.95 5.43 26.60
C LYS A 326 34.29 6.27 25.53
N SER A 327 33.76 5.65 24.47
CA SER A 327 33.07 6.35 23.38
C SER A 327 32.12 5.43 22.62
N VAL A 328 31.06 5.99 22.04
CA VAL A 328 30.17 5.30 21.10
C VAL A 328 30.07 6.12 19.82
N LEU A 329 30.41 5.48 18.69
CA LEU A 329 30.33 6.07 17.36
C LEU A 329 29.31 5.33 16.50
N VAL A 330 28.55 6.08 15.71
CA VAL A 330 27.50 5.58 14.83
C VAL A 330 27.78 6.08 13.42
N PRO A 331 28.52 5.32 12.59
CA PRO A 331 28.63 5.62 11.17
C PRO A 331 27.32 5.31 10.46
N VAL A 332 26.91 6.25 9.62
CA VAL A 332 25.72 6.14 8.76
C VAL A 332 26.07 6.52 7.34
N TRP A 333 25.51 5.80 6.37
CA TRP A 333 25.67 6.08 4.94
C TRP A 333 24.41 5.69 4.16
N HIS A 334 24.22 6.31 3.01
CA HIS A 334 23.15 5.98 2.07
C HIS A 334 23.68 5.19 0.86
N GLN A 335 24.86 5.54 0.36
CA GLN A 335 25.41 4.93 -0.85
C GLN A 335 26.02 3.55 -0.58
N GLN A 336 25.85 2.61 -1.52
CA GLN A 336 26.35 1.25 -1.37
C GLN A 336 27.87 1.17 -1.17
N ASN A 337 28.63 2.07 -1.79
CA ASN A 337 30.08 2.16 -1.67
C ASN A 337 30.55 2.95 -0.43
N GLN A 338 29.63 3.38 0.44
CA GLN A 338 29.91 4.17 1.65
C GLN A 338 30.59 5.52 1.40
N SER A 339 30.55 6.05 0.18
CA SER A 339 31.23 7.31 -0.15
C SER A 339 30.64 8.53 0.58
N ASP A 340 29.41 8.45 1.07
CA ASP A 340 28.72 9.50 1.84
C ASP A 340 28.72 9.24 3.36
N ILE A 341 29.57 8.32 3.84
CA ILE A 341 29.59 7.94 5.25
C ILE A 341 29.87 9.13 6.18
N LYS A 342 29.01 9.29 7.18
CA LYS A 342 29.16 10.28 8.26
C LYS A 342 29.21 9.56 9.59
N TRP A 343 30.21 9.91 10.39
CA TRP A 343 30.39 9.38 11.74
C TRP A 343 29.73 10.31 12.76
N TYR A 344 28.80 9.77 13.53
CA TYR A 344 28.10 10.50 14.59
C TYR A 344 28.59 10.02 15.96
N THR A 345 28.98 10.96 16.83
CA THR A 345 29.26 10.65 18.23
C THR A 345 27.96 10.53 19.00
N ALA A 346 27.68 9.36 19.57
CA ALA A 346 26.46 9.15 20.35
C ALA A 346 26.61 9.75 21.76
N SER A 347 25.59 10.48 22.21
CA SER A 347 25.52 11.06 23.55
C SER A 347 24.88 10.08 24.53
N LYS A 348 25.38 10.01 25.76
CA LYS A 348 24.78 9.17 26.81
C LYS A 348 23.42 9.74 27.21
N VAL A 349 22.39 8.90 27.24
CA VAL A 349 21.00 9.32 27.55
C VAL A 349 20.43 8.61 28.79
N ALA A 350 20.99 7.46 29.16
CA ALA A 350 20.70 6.75 30.40
C ALA A 350 21.89 5.86 30.78
N ALA A 351 21.78 5.13 31.88
CA ALA A 351 22.74 4.07 32.19
C ALA A 351 22.83 3.10 31.00
N ASN A 352 24.06 2.83 30.54
CA ASN A 352 24.33 1.90 29.46
C ASN A 352 23.57 2.15 28.13
N THR A 353 23.08 3.39 27.92
CA THR A 353 22.28 3.75 26.75
C THR A 353 22.77 5.07 26.15
N TYR A 354 22.99 5.07 24.84
CA TYR A 354 23.48 6.21 24.07
C TYR A 354 22.57 6.48 22.88
N ARG A 355 22.56 7.72 22.38
CA ARG A 355 21.76 8.15 21.23
C ARG A 355 22.62 8.95 20.25
N ALA A 356 22.54 8.60 18.97
CA ALA A 356 22.96 9.45 17.87
C ALA A 356 21.72 9.88 17.07
N SER A 357 21.60 11.19 16.78
CA SER A 357 20.50 11.74 15.97
C SER A 357 21.01 12.07 14.58
N ILE A 358 20.37 11.47 13.58
CA ILE A 358 20.77 11.54 12.17
C ILE A 358 19.79 12.44 11.42
N ASN A 359 20.31 13.20 10.47
CA ASN A 359 19.51 14.00 9.56
C ASN A 359 20.06 13.88 8.13
N VAL A 360 19.17 13.65 7.15
CA VAL A 360 19.51 13.55 5.72
C VAL A 360 20.23 14.77 5.18
N LYS A 361 20.10 15.95 5.83
CA LYS A 361 20.87 17.16 5.48
C LYS A 361 22.39 16.92 5.50
N ASN A 362 22.85 16.01 6.37
CA ASN A 362 24.26 15.65 6.47
C ASN A 362 24.68 14.64 5.40
N HIS A 363 23.72 14.15 4.61
CA HIS A 363 23.85 13.15 3.54
C HIS A 363 23.27 13.69 2.22
N HIS A 364 23.47 14.99 1.98
CA HIS A 364 23.06 15.69 0.76
C HIS A 364 21.56 15.57 0.44
N PHE A 365 20.73 15.47 1.49
CA PHE A 365 19.28 15.37 1.37
C PHE A 365 18.81 14.19 0.51
N SER A 366 19.62 13.12 0.46
CA SER A 366 19.37 11.95 -0.37
C SER A 366 18.13 11.19 0.09
N ASN A 367 17.34 10.70 -0.87
CA ASN A 367 16.28 9.73 -0.60
C ASN A 367 16.83 8.33 -0.73
N GLY A 368 16.32 7.41 0.07
CA GLY A 368 16.61 6.00 -0.08
C GLY A 368 16.89 5.28 1.23
N ARG A 369 17.59 4.17 1.11
CA ARG A 369 18.02 3.35 2.24
C ARG A 369 19.24 3.99 2.90
N TYR A 370 19.17 4.21 4.21
CA TYR A 370 20.28 4.56 5.07
C TYR A 370 20.67 3.35 5.90
N THR A 371 21.97 3.08 6.02
CA THR A 371 22.53 1.99 6.81
C THR A 371 23.27 2.57 8.00
N ALA A 372 23.10 1.98 9.18
CA ALA A 372 23.77 2.40 10.39
C ALA A 372 24.49 1.22 11.05
N HIS A 373 25.77 1.42 11.36
CA HIS A 373 26.54 0.55 12.25
C HIS A 373 26.82 1.30 13.55
N VAL A 374 27.30 0.58 14.55
CA VAL A 374 27.66 1.12 15.86
C VAL A 374 28.97 0.52 16.32
N TYR A 375 29.84 1.36 16.87
CA TYR A 375 31.12 0.96 17.45
C TYR A 375 31.26 1.57 18.84
N MET A 376 31.33 0.71 19.84
CA MET A 376 31.66 1.07 21.22
C MET A 376 33.16 0.85 21.44
N THR A 377 33.84 1.83 22.02
CA THR A 377 35.19 1.68 22.58
C THR A 377 35.07 1.70 24.10
N ASN A 378 35.63 0.70 24.78
CA ASN A 378 35.66 0.65 26.24
C ASN A 378 36.90 1.33 26.84
N ASN A 379 36.99 1.41 28.17
CA ASN A 379 38.11 2.06 28.85
C ASN A 379 39.45 1.30 28.71
N LYS A 380 39.42 0.04 28.29
CA LYS A 380 40.60 -0.75 27.90
C LYS A 380 40.98 -0.57 26.42
N ASN A 381 40.35 0.37 25.72
CA ASN A 381 40.51 0.63 24.28
C ASN A 381 40.09 -0.54 23.36
N GLN A 382 39.33 -1.51 23.86
CA GLN A 382 38.75 -2.56 23.03
C GLN A 382 37.55 -1.99 22.26
N LYS A 383 37.44 -2.35 20.98
CA LYS A 383 36.34 -1.93 20.09
C LYS A 383 35.38 -3.09 19.85
N ILE A 384 34.09 -2.84 20.08
CA ILE A 384 33.01 -3.81 19.87
C ILE A 384 32.01 -3.18 18.90
N GLY A 385 31.69 -3.90 17.82
CA GLY A 385 30.82 -3.43 16.75
C GLY A 385 29.45 -4.13 16.71
N TYR A 386 28.43 -3.44 16.21
CA TYR A 386 27.10 -3.99 15.95
C TYR A 386 26.49 -3.36 14.70
N VAL A 387 25.78 -4.16 13.90
CA VAL A 387 25.02 -3.69 12.74
C VAL A 387 23.62 -3.27 13.21
N ALA A 388 23.35 -1.97 13.34
CA ALA A 388 22.05 -1.46 13.80
C ALA A 388 20.92 -1.68 12.77
N GLY A 389 21.29 -1.84 11.50
CA GLY A 389 20.38 -2.15 10.42
C GLY A 389 20.23 -1.00 9.44
N ASN A 390 19.05 -0.90 8.83
CA ASN A 390 18.76 0.09 7.80
C ASN A 390 17.40 0.74 8.00
N VAL A 391 17.25 1.95 7.47
CA VAL A 391 16.01 2.72 7.45
C VAL A 391 15.78 3.30 6.06
N GLN A 392 14.54 3.21 5.57
CA GLN A 392 14.15 3.83 4.31
C GLN A 392 13.61 5.25 4.60
N LEU A 393 14.20 6.26 3.98
CA LEU A 393 13.73 7.64 4.03
C LEU A 393 13.31 8.11 2.64
N ASN A 394 12.04 8.44 2.49
CA ASN A 394 11.46 8.94 1.25
C ASN A 394 10.67 10.22 1.55
N GLY A 395 11.25 11.35 1.19
CA GLY A 395 10.64 12.65 1.39
C GLY A 395 11.15 13.68 0.39
N VAL A 396 10.68 14.91 0.52
CA VAL A 396 11.10 16.00 -0.36
C VAL A 396 12.05 16.90 0.41
N TYR A 397 13.28 16.42 0.58
CA TYR A 397 14.28 17.03 1.47
C TYR A 397 15.12 18.12 0.79
N ASN A 398 15.41 17.96 -0.50
CA ASN A 398 16.26 18.86 -1.29
C ASN A 398 15.48 20.07 -1.84
N ARG A 399 14.65 20.72 -1.00
CA ARG A 399 13.95 21.96 -1.40
C ARG A 399 13.58 22.85 -0.22
N ILE A 400 13.59 24.16 -0.48
CA ILE A 400 13.12 25.21 0.44
C ILE A 400 12.69 26.45 -0.34
N GLU A 401 11.70 27.17 0.16
CA GLU A 401 11.37 28.52 -0.28
C GLU A 401 11.18 29.40 0.96
N MET A 402 12.06 30.37 1.15
CA MET A 402 12.03 31.26 2.32
C MET A 402 11.02 32.36 2.08
N THR A 403 9.90 32.34 2.81
CA THR A 403 8.85 33.35 2.71
C THR A 403 9.13 34.60 3.54
N ASN A 404 10.09 34.52 4.46
CA ASN A 404 10.52 35.59 5.35
C ASN A 404 11.58 36.52 4.73
N VAL A 405 12.14 36.21 3.55
CA VAL A 405 13.06 37.12 2.87
C VAL A 405 12.23 38.12 2.06
N PRO A 406 12.25 39.42 2.38
CA PRO A 406 11.51 40.39 1.60
C PRO A 406 12.18 40.60 0.25
N TRP A 407 11.38 40.98 -0.74
CA TRP A 407 11.90 41.57 -1.98
C TRP A 407 11.99 43.09 -1.80
N ILE A 408 13.18 43.66 -2.00
CA ILE A 408 13.43 45.10 -1.86
C ILE A 408 13.95 45.66 -3.19
N SER A 409 13.28 46.69 -3.70
CA SER A 409 13.68 47.39 -4.92
C SER A 409 14.85 48.32 -4.65
N GLN A 410 15.81 48.41 -5.57
CA GLN A 410 16.81 49.48 -5.54
C GLN A 410 16.25 50.84 -6.01
N TYR A 411 15.02 50.89 -6.51
CA TYR A 411 14.37 52.11 -7.02
C TYR A 411 13.27 52.63 -6.11
N ARG A 412 12.80 51.83 -5.14
CA ARG A 412 11.72 52.20 -4.21
C ARG A 412 12.01 51.67 -2.80
N PRO A 413 11.79 52.48 -1.75
CA PRO A 413 11.33 53.87 -1.78
C PRO A 413 12.41 54.87 -2.24
N VAL A 414 13.67 54.43 -2.31
CA VAL A 414 14.79 55.28 -2.69
C VAL A 414 15.19 55.00 -4.13
N PHE A 415 15.22 56.04 -4.97
CA PHE A 415 15.62 55.91 -6.37
C PHE A 415 17.16 55.86 -6.51
N ALA A 416 17.75 54.66 -6.44
CA ALA A 416 19.18 54.43 -6.60
C ALA A 416 19.47 53.35 -7.67
N PRO A 417 19.58 53.74 -8.95
CA PRO A 417 19.82 52.80 -10.05
C PRO A 417 21.17 52.05 -9.98
N TRP A 418 22.10 52.44 -9.09
CA TRP A 418 23.34 51.71 -8.78
C TRP A 418 23.39 51.21 -7.33
N GLY A 419 22.24 51.10 -6.66
CA GLY A 419 22.09 50.70 -5.25
C GLY A 419 21.81 49.22 -4.99
N CYS A 420 22.10 48.32 -5.95
CA CYS A 420 21.77 46.90 -5.83
C CYS A 420 22.41 46.22 -4.61
N ALA A 421 23.63 46.61 -4.22
CA ALA A 421 24.32 46.05 -3.06
C ALA A 421 23.59 46.36 -1.74
N SER A 422 23.18 47.61 -1.51
CA SER A 422 22.44 48.00 -0.30
C SER A 422 21.06 47.33 -0.26
N ALA A 423 20.35 47.26 -1.40
CA ALA A 423 19.05 46.60 -1.47
C ALA A 423 19.15 45.09 -1.20
N ALA A 424 20.12 44.40 -1.80
CA ALA A 424 20.34 42.97 -1.57
C ALA A 424 20.82 42.67 -0.13
N MET A 425 21.66 43.53 0.45
CA MET A 425 22.06 43.43 1.85
C MET A 425 20.87 43.62 2.79
N ALA A 426 20.00 44.59 2.50
CA ALA A 426 18.76 44.79 3.25
C ALA A 426 17.86 43.54 3.21
N MET A 427 17.71 42.90 2.03
CA MET A 427 16.95 41.65 1.92
C MET A 427 17.52 40.54 2.81
N LEU A 428 18.85 40.39 2.88
CA LEU A 428 19.48 39.44 3.80
C LEU A 428 19.16 39.75 5.27
N ILE A 429 19.40 40.99 5.70
CA ILE A 429 19.27 41.39 7.11
C ILE A 429 17.81 41.33 7.56
N GLU A 430 16.89 41.82 6.73
CA GLU A 430 15.46 41.81 7.02
C GLU A 430 14.86 40.39 7.06
N SER A 431 15.51 39.39 6.43
CA SER A 431 15.12 37.98 6.58
C SER A 431 15.20 37.47 8.03
N ARG A 432 15.91 38.19 8.90
CA ARG A 432 16.03 37.93 10.34
C ARG A 432 15.20 38.89 11.19
N GLY A 433 14.28 39.64 10.58
CA GLY A 433 13.39 40.58 11.26
C GLY A 433 14.06 41.89 11.69
N ILE A 434 15.25 42.20 11.16
CA ILE A 434 16.01 43.42 11.47
C ILE A 434 15.79 44.41 10.33
N HIS A 435 15.08 45.52 10.60
CA HIS A 435 14.80 46.52 9.58
C HIS A 435 16.06 47.27 9.12
N VAL A 436 16.18 47.49 7.82
CA VAL A 436 17.24 48.30 7.21
C VAL A 436 16.63 49.51 6.52
N ASP A 437 16.92 50.71 7.03
CA ASP A 437 16.62 51.95 6.31
C ASP A 437 17.47 51.98 5.03
N LEU A 438 16.80 51.84 3.89
CA LEU A 438 17.45 51.73 2.59
C LEU A 438 18.17 53.03 2.18
N LYS A 439 17.67 54.20 2.59
CA LYS A 439 18.28 55.50 2.28
C LYS A 439 19.59 55.63 3.04
N TYR A 440 19.57 55.34 4.34
CA TYR A 440 20.77 55.33 5.17
C TYR A 440 21.79 54.29 4.69
N ALA A 441 21.33 53.12 4.27
CA ALA A 441 22.20 52.08 3.73
C ALA A 441 22.87 52.46 2.40
N GLN A 442 22.24 53.32 1.59
CA GLN A 442 22.80 53.85 0.34
C GLN A 442 23.72 55.06 0.59
N ASP A 443 23.29 55.99 1.44
CA ASP A 443 24.07 57.20 1.80
C ASP A 443 25.41 56.87 2.46
N THR A 444 25.42 55.80 3.26
CA THR A 444 26.60 55.39 4.02
C THR A 444 27.33 54.19 3.42
N LEU A 445 26.99 53.81 2.17
CA LEU A 445 27.66 52.72 1.46
C LEU A 445 29.15 53.09 1.27
N PRO A 446 30.10 52.19 1.61
CA PRO A 446 31.52 52.46 1.40
C PRO A 446 31.85 52.72 -0.08
N MET A 447 32.57 53.80 -0.36
CA MET A 447 32.92 54.25 -1.71
C MET A 447 34.43 54.19 -1.97
N TYR A 448 34.84 53.77 -3.17
CA TYR A 448 36.22 53.85 -3.65
C TYR A 448 36.53 55.27 -4.15
N PRO A 449 37.76 55.82 -3.95
CA PRO A 449 38.94 55.19 -3.35
C PRO A 449 39.03 55.28 -1.81
N ALA A 450 38.15 56.06 -1.15
CA ALA A 450 38.18 56.25 0.30
C ALA A 450 38.09 54.91 1.08
N ASN A 451 37.41 53.91 0.51
CA ASN A 451 37.43 52.53 0.97
C ASN A 451 37.89 51.60 -0.17
N LYS A 452 38.97 50.86 0.06
CA LYS A 452 39.56 49.92 -0.92
C LYS A 452 38.64 48.79 -1.37
N ASP A 453 37.60 48.50 -0.58
CA ASP A 453 36.59 47.49 -0.89
C ASP A 453 35.25 48.13 -1.30
N GLY A 454 35.17 49.47 -1.32
CA GLY A 454 33.96 50.23 -1.62
C GLY A 454 33.52 50.15 -3.08
N GLN A 455 32.31 50.63 -3.35
CA GLN A 455 31.78 50.78 -4.71
C GLN A 455 32.48 51.94 -5.44
N LEU A 456 32.79 51.77 -6.72
CA LEU A 456 33.28 52.85 -7.58
C LEU A 456 32.11 53.50 -8.32
N GLY A 457 31.92 54.81 -8.09
CA GLY A 457 30.93 55.67 -8.73
C GLY A 457 29.62 55.86 -7.96
N ASN A 458 28.90 56.93 -8.27
CA ASN A 458 27.77 57.39 -7.46
C ASN A 458 26.56 56.42 -7.50
N VAL A 459 26.02 56.08 -6.32
CA VAL A 459 24.92 55.12 -6.14
C VAL A 459 23.58 55.61 -6.76
N TYR A 460 23.37 56.93 -6.80
CA TYR A 460 22.14 57.58 -7.26
C TYR A 460 22.19 57.99 -8.73
N THR A 461 23.33 58.51 -9.20
CA THR A 461 23.46 59.09 -10.55
C THR A 461 24.25 58.21 -11.51
N GLY A 462 25.04 57.26 -11.01
CA GLY A 462 25.92 56.42 -11.81
C GLY A 462 27.17 57.12 -12.32
N ALA A 463 27.36 58.40 -11.98
CA ALA A 463 28.53 59.17 -12.36
C ALA A 463 29.80 58.46 -11.88
N GLY A 464 30.71 58.16 -12.83
CA GLY A 464 31.96 57.47 -12.55
C GLY A 464 31.82 56.00 -12.14
N PHE A 465 30.69 55.35 -12.45
CA PHE A 465 30.50 53.94 -12.11
C PHE A 465 31.53 53.03 -12.79
N GLY A 466 32.14 52.15 -12.00
CA GLY A 466 33.08 51.12 -12.50
C GLY A 466 32.80 49.73 -11.96
N PHE A 467 32.66 49.60 -10.63
CA PHE A 467 32.35 48.31 -10.02
C PHE A 467 31.56 48.43 -8.72
N VAL A 468 30.75 47.42 -8.44
CA VAL A 468 29.99 47.27 -7.19
C VAL A 468 30.93 46.92 -6.02
N ILE A 469 30.55 47.33 -4.80
CA ILE A 469 31.27 47.06 -3.55
C ILE A 469 31.65 45.58 -3.37
N LYS A 470 32.87 45.29 -2.90
CA LYS A 470 33.35 43.91 -2.67
C LYS A 470 32.66 43.25 -1.47
N PRO A 471 32.59 41.90 -1.41
CA PRO A 471 31.95 41.18 -0.31
C PRO A 471 32.44 41.57 1.09
N SER A 472 33.76 41.72 1.28
CA SER A 472 34.35 42.14 2.56
C SER A 472 33.90 43.54 2.99
N GLY A 473 33.78 44.47 2.03
CA GLY A 473 33.27 45.83 2.29
C GLY A 473 31.80 45.82 2.67
N LEU A 474 30.99 45.02 1.96
CA LEU A 474 29.56 44.91 2.21
C LEU A 474 29.24 44.21 3.54
N VAL A 475 30.01 43.17 3.93
CA VAL A 475 29.89 42.55 5.26
C VAL A 475 30.17 43.57 6.37
N ARG A 476 31.26 44.34 6.27
CA ARG A 476 31.57 45.38 7.27
C ARG A 476 30.48 46.45 7.35
N HIS A 477 29.87 46.79 6.21
CA HIS A 477 28.74 47.71 6.18
C HIS A 477 27.49 47.12 6.85
N ALA A 478 27.18 45.86 6.57
CA ALA A 478 26.07 45.12 7.18
C ALA A 478 26.16 45.04 8.72
N HIS A 479 27.38 45.04 9.27
CA HIS A 479 27.63 45.02 10.72
C HIS A 479 27.15 46.28 11.45
N LYS A 480 26.75 47.34 10.74
CA LYS A 480 25.99 48.46 11.32
C LYS A 480 24.63 48.04 11.87
N TRP A 481 24.04 46.96 11.34
CA TRP A 481 22.75 46.42 11.79
C TRP A 481 22.90 45.07 12.52
N THR A 482 23.81 44.20 12.07
CA THR A 482 23.98 42.88 12.68
C THR A 482 25.33 42.25 12.37
N ASN A 483 25.95 41.61 13.38
CA ASN A 483 27.18 40.83 13.21
C ASN A 483 26.95 39.42 12.62
N ALA A 484 25.69 39.06 12.34
CA ALA A 484 25.32 37.75 11.82
C ALA A 484 25.62 37.57 10.33
N VAL A 485 25.90 38.66 9.60
CA VAL A 485 26.26 38.63 8.17
C VAL A 485 27.73 38.28 8.01
N TYR A 486 28.05 37.34 7.13
CA TYR A 486 29.42 36.88 6.91
C TYR A 486 29.70 36.50 5.46
N ASN A 487 30.97 36.60 5.08
CA ASN A 487 31.45 36.33 3.73
C ASN A 487 31.56 34.82 3.48
N ILE A 488 30.99 34.34 2.37
CA ILE A 488 31.09 32.95 1.90
C ILE A 488 31.67 32.86 0.49
N SER A 489 32.36 33.91 0.03
CA SER A 489 33.09 33.90 -1.23
C SER A 489 34.03 32.70 -1.34
N GLY A 490 34.12 32.12 -2.53
CA GLY A 490 34.84 30.89 -2.82
C GLY A 490 34.00 29.61 -2.62
N SER A 491 32.79 29.71 -2.08
CA SER A 491 31.89 28.57 -1.95
C SER A 491 31.56 27.97 -3.32
N SER A 492 31.62 26.65 -3.43
CA SER A 492 31.13 25.89 -4.59
C SER A 492 29.61 26.00 -4.71
N THR A 493 29.06 25.70 -5.88
CA THR A 493 27.61 25.71 -6.08
C THR A 493 26.89 24.77 -5.11
N GLN A 494 27.47 23.61 -4.78
CA GLN A 494 26.88 22.71 -3.81
C GLN A 494 26.85 23.32 -2.40
N GLN A 495 27.91 24.04 -1.99
CA GLN A 495 27.93 24.76 -0.71
C GLN A 495 26.86 25.87 -0.67
N ILE A 496 26.58 26.53 -1.80
CA ILE A 496 25.49 27.51 -1.92
C ILE A 496 24.13 26.82 -1.77
N ILE A 497 23.91 25.67 -2.42
CA ILE A 497 22.67 24.86 -2.27
C ILE A 497 22.49 24.48 -0.80
N ASP A 498 23.52 23.93 -0.17
CA ASP A 498 23.47 23.51 1.23
C ASP A 498 23.18 24.69 2.18
N THR A 499 23.75 25.87 1.92
CA THR A 499 23.48 27.10 2.68
C THR A 499 22.01 27.49 2.58
N VAL A 500 21.46 27.50 1.35
CA VAL A 500 20.06 27.83 1.09
C VAL A 500 19.12 26.83 1.75
N LEU A 501 19.40 25.52 1.63
CA LEU A 501 18.61 24.46 2.29
C LEU A 501 18.65 24.53 3.81
N ASN A 502 19.66 25.16 4.40
CA ASN A 502 19.72 25.49 5.83
C ASN A 502 18.99 26.79 6.19
N ALA A 503 18.09 27.29 5.34
CA ALA A 503 17.29 28.50 5.56
C ALA A 503 18.14 29.79 5.72
N GLN A 504 19.28 29.83 5.04
CA GLN A 504 20.15 31.00 4.97
C GLN A 504 20.11 31.57 3.54
N PRO A 505 19.51 32.75 3.32
CA PRO A 505 19.50 33.36 1.99
C PRO A 505 20.91 33.79 1.60
N VAL A 506 21.20 33.76 0.30
CA VAL A 506 22.56 34.04 -0.21
C VAL A 506 22.53 35.23 -1.16
N LEU A 507 23.20 36.31 -0.78
CA LEU A 507 23.53 37.40 -1.70
C LEU A 507 24.69 36.97 -2.57
N TYR A 508 24.52 37.04 -3.88
CA TYR A 508 25.58 36.76 -4.84
C TYR A 508 25.73 37.89 -5.86
N TYR A 509 26.92 37.95 -6.45
CA TYR A 509 27.28 38.92 -7.47
C TYR A 509 27.14 38.27 -8.84
N GLY A 510 26.30 38.85 -9.70
CA GLY A 510 25.92 38.34 -11.00
C GLY A 510 25.78 39.46 -12.04
N PHE A 511 24.98 39.19 -13.07
CA PHE A 511 24.76 40.11 -14.19
C PHE A 511 23.40 40.80 -14.08
N SER A 512 23.28 42.02 -14.58
CA SER A 512 22.00 42.75 -14.64
C SER A 512 21.36 42.72 -16.03
N GLY A 513 20.09 43.12 -16.12
CA GLY A 513 19.45 43.39 -17.42
C GLY A 513 20.11 44.53 -18.22
N TYR A 514 20.98 45.33 -17.62
CA TYR A 514 21.75 46.39 -18.28
C TYR A 514 23.20 45.96 -18.60
N GLN A 515 23.53 44.67 -18.42
CA GLN A 515 24.88 44.17 -18.57
C GLN A 515 25.38 44.29 -20.03
N VAL A 516 26.52 44.95 -20.21
CA VAL A 516 27.21 45.13 -21.50
C VAL A 516 28.63 44.55 -21.53
N ASP A 517 29.23 44.29 -20.37
CA ASP A 517 30.57 43.69 -20.22
C ASP A 517 30.51 42.37 -19.43
N ASN A 518 31.68 41.76 -19.15
CA ASN A 518 31.77 40.50 -18.39
C ASN A 518 31.96 40.70 -16.87
N ILE A 519 31.76 41.91 -16.34
CA ILE A 519 31.95 42.24 -14.92
C ILE A 519 30.65 41.98 -14.15
N ARG A 520 30.75 41.30 -13.00
CA ARG A 520 29.60 40.97 -12.13
C ARG A 520 29.18 42.14 -11.24
N ASN A 521 28.64 43.18 -11.87
CA ASN A 521 28.30 44.45 -11.23
C ASN A 521 26.88 44.52 -10.66
N HIS A 522 26.25 43.38 -10.38
CA HIS A 522 24.88 43.33 -9.87
C HIS A 522 24.71 42.36 -8.70
N CYS A 523 24.13 42.83 -7.59
CA CYS A 523 23.86 41.99 -6.41
C CYS A 523 22.40 41.51 -6.43
N LYS A 524 22.19 40.22 -6.18
CA LYS A 524 20.88 39.57 -6.09
C LYS A 524 20.87 38.61 -4.90
N VAL A 525 19.68 38.17 -4.46
CA VAL A 525 19.55 37.25 -3.32
C VAL A 525 18.86 35.96 -3.72
N VAL A 526 19.51 34.83 -3.49
CA VAL A 526 18.91 33.51 -3.54
C VAL A 526 18.11 33.27 -2.26
N VAL A 527 16.82 32.94 -2.42
CA VAL A 527 15.84 32.80 -1.32
C VAL A 527 15.16 31.43 -1.31
N GLY A 528 15.59 30.52 -2.17
CA GLY A 528 15.02 29.18 -2.23
C GLY A 528 15.75 28.28 -3.21
N TYR A 529 15.54 26.98 -3.05
CA TYR A 529 16.05 25.94 -3.92
C TYR A 529 14.98 24.89 -4.14
N LYS A 530 14.76 24.47 -5.38
CA LYS A 530 13.78 23.44 -5.74
C LYS A 530 14.14 22.88 -7.12
N ASP A 531 14.14 21.55 -7.25
CA ASP A 531 14.23 20.85 -8.53
C ASP A 531 15.39 21.34 -9.43
N GLY A 532 16.59 21.52 -8.86
CA GLY A 532 17.77 21.99 -9.60
C GLY A 532 17.74 23.48 -9.96
N LYS A 533 16.88 24.27 -9.31
CA LYS A 533 16.71 25.71 -9.54
C LYS A 533 16.82 26.51 -8.25
N PHE A 534 17.36 27.72 -8.36
CA PHE A 534 17.35 28.72 -7.31
C PHE A 534 16.21 29.72 -7.53
N LYS A 535 15.51 30.09 -6.46
CA LYS A 535 14.59 31.23 -6.44
C LYS A 535 15.40 32.48 -6.11
N VAL A 536 15.28 33.51 -6.92
CA VAL A 536 16.08 34.73 -6.82
C VAL A 536 15.17 35.94 -6.65
N HIS A 537 15.53 36.81 -5.71
CA HIS A 537 15.07 38.19 -5.60
C HIS A 537 16.10 39.11 -6.23
N ASP A 538 15.66 39.85 -7.26
CA ASP A 538 16.49 40.79 -8.01
C ASP A 538 16.01 42.22 -7.72
N PRO A 539 16.87 43.09 -7.15
CA PRO A 539 16.46 44.43 -6.77
C PRO A 539 16.25 45.38 -7.96
N LEU A 540 16.60 44.99 -9.19
CA LEU A 540 16.61 45.84 -10.40
C LEU A 540 15.23 46.32 -10.90
N TYR A 541 14.16 45.91 -10.24
CA TYR A 541 12.79 46.15 -10.71
C TYR A 541 12.05 47.13 -9.79
N MET A 542 11.03 47.80 -10.31
CA MET A 542 10.26 48.82 -9.56
C MET A 542 9.22 48.18 -8.65
N ARG A 543 8.65 47.07 -9.10
CA ARG A 543 7.57 46.35 -8.41
C ARG A 543 7.92 44.88 -8.33
N VAL A 544 7.46 44.24 -7.26
CA VAL A 544 7.62 42.80 -7.04
C VAL A 544 6.97 41.96 -8.15
N SER A 545 5.98 42.53 -8.85
CA SER A 545 5.26 41.91 -9.96
C SER A 545 5.94 42.06 -11.32
N ASP A 546 7.04 42.80 -11.41
CA ASP A 546 7.71 43.07 -12.69
C ASP A 546 8.31 41.78 -13.25
N GLY A 547 7.89 41.41 -14.47
CA GLY A 547 8.26 40.16 -15.14
C GLY A 547 9.54 40.26 -16.00
N PRO A 548 9.93 39.16 -16.67
CA PRO A 548 11.07 39.14 -17.58
C PRO A 548 10.99 40.21 -18.67
N GLY A 549 12.14 40.82 -19.01
CA GLY A 549 12.24 41.86 -20.05
C GLY A 549 11.71 43.25 -19.69
N SER A 550 11.15 43.44 -18.49
CA SER A 550 10.58 44.73 -18.07
C SER A 550 11.64 45.80 -17.71
N ARG A 551 12.92 45.39 -17.54
CA ARG A 551 14.05 46.27 -17.22
C ARG A 551 15.33 45.85 -17.92
N GLY A 552 16.05 46.83 -18.48
CA GLY A 552 17.30 46.60 -19.20
C GLY A 552 17.11 46.05 -20.62
N THR A 553 18.16 46.17 -21.44
CA THR A 553 18.16 45.73 -22.85
C THR A 553 18.62 44.27 -23.02
N ASN A 554 19.33 43.73 -22.03
CA ASN A 554 19.84 42.36 -22.04
C ASN A 554 18.78 41.38 -21.52
N LYS A 555 18.02 40.78 -22.45
CA LYS A 555 16.94 39.83 -22.16
C LYS A 555 17.40 38.56 -21.45
N THR A 556 18.68 38.19 -21.56
CA THR A 556 19.23 36.99 -20.90
C THR A 556 19.19 37.13 -19.38
N TYR A 557 19.47 38.33 -18.85
CA TYR A 557 19.56 38.59 -17.42
C TYR A 557 18.39 39.41 -16.88
N SER A 558 17.52 39.92 -17.75
CA SER A 558 16.24 40.55 -17.40
C SER A 558 15.15 39.49 -17.15
N ARG A 559 15.17 38.86 -15.96
CA ARG A 559 14.28 37.74 -15.61
C ARG A 559 13.11 38.09 -14.67
N GLY A 560 12.92 39.36 -14.33
CA GLY A 560 11.88 39.83 -13.40
C GLY A 560 12.34 39.93 -11.94
N ALA A 561 11.53 40.58 -11.11
CA ALA A 561 11.80 40.87 -9.71
C ALA A 561 11.98 39.60 -8.85
N ILE A 562 11.11 38.61 -9.06
CA ILE A 562 11.16 37.29 -8.42
C ILE A 562 11.12 36.25 -9.52
N HIS A 563 12.13 35.39 -9.58
CA HIS A 563 12.20 34.38 -10.65
C HIS A 563 12.99 33.14 -10.22
N TRP A 564 12.85 32.07 -11.00
CA TRP A 564 13.63 30.85 -10.84
C TRP A 564 14.71 30.78 -11.91
N ILE A 565 15.94 30.46 -11.53
CA ILE A 565 17.05 30.16 -12.45
C ILE A 565 17.55 28.75 -12.23
N THR A 566 17.98 28.07 -13.29
CA THR A 566 18.64 26.76 -13.16
C THR A 566 20.01 26.91 -12.50
N VAL A 567 20.52 25.84 -11.90
CA VAL A 567 21.91 25.79 -11.40
C VAL A 567 22.92 26.18 -12.49
N ALA A 568 22.68 25.79 -13.76
CA ALA A 568 23.53 26.18 -14.87
C ALA A 568 23.50 27.71 -15.12
N GLN A 569 22.32 28.34 -15.09
CA GLN A 569 22.18 29.79 -15.22
C GLN A 569 22.83 30.52 -14.04
N PHE A 570 22.66 30.01 -12.81
CA PHE A 570 23.35 30.53 -11.64
C PHE A 570 24.87 30.47 -11.82
N ASN A 571 25.42 29.34 -12.26
CA ASN A 571 26.86 29.16 -12.47
C ASN A 571 27.43 30.06 -13.58
N GLN A 572 26.62 30.46 -14.57
CA GLN A 572 27.04 31.45 -15.57
C GLN A 572 27.19 32.85 -14.96
N GLU A 573 26.42 33.17 -13.91
CA GLU A 573 26.47 34.47 -13.24
C GLU A 573 27.41 34.49 -12.04
N TYR A 574 27.45 33.43 -11.25
CA TYR A 574 28.18 33.37 -9.99
C TYR A 574 29.69 33.29 -10.22
N ALA A 575 30.39 34.38 -9.91
CA ALA A 575 31.85 34.48 -10.02
C ALA A 575 32.57 34.28 -8.67
N GLY A 576 32.03 33.42 -7.80
CA GLY A 576 32.67 33.09 -6.52
C GLY A 576 32.51 34.15 -5.42
N ASN A 577 31.75 35.23 -5.66
CA ASN A 577 31.49 36.25 -4.64
C ASN A 577 30.10 36.09 -4.04
N ALA A 578 30.02 35.85 -2.72
CA ALA A 578 28.76 35.67 -2.01
C ALA A 578 28.85 36.01 -0.53
N ILE A 579 27.72 36.40 0.04
CA ILE A 579 27.53 36.75 1.44
C ILE A 579 26.23 36.09 1.91
N THR A 580 26.17 35.69 3.17
CA THR A 580 24.95 35.17 3.78
C THR A 580 24.80 35.67 5.23
N ILE A 581 23.73 35.27 5.89
CA ILE A 581 23.38 35.62 7.26
C ILE A 581 23.00 34.35 8.02
N LYS A 582 23.52 34.18 9.24
CA LYS A 582 23.21 33.00 10.07
C LYS A 582 21.75 32.96 10.49
#